data_AF-A0A2E1BFV2-F1
#
_entry.id   AF-A0A2E1BFV2-F1
#
_cell.length_a   1.000
_cell.length_b   1.000
_cell.length_c   1.000
_cell.angle_alpha   90.00
_cell.angle_beta   90.00
_cell.angle_gamma   90.00
#
_symmetry.space_group_name_H-M   'P 1'
#
loop_
_entity.id
_entity.type
_entity.pdbx_description
1 polymer ?
#
loop_
_entity_poly.entity_id
_entity_poly.type
_entity_poly.pdbx_seq_one_letter_code
_entity_poly.pdbx_strand_id
1 'polypeptide(L)'
;MNNYNIALSLILIFANWLFVSSYINIYKFFTFEKNDNIPKSILIINIFTFIFIFVAYMFPNIYFQFRSIEDFEFLPYFFIVIFIFWILIIYGIYLYIFEKIRILHILILVLITLINISFIYPVLLSLAFNKYE
;
A
#
# COMPACT_ATOMS: atom_id res chain seq x y z
N MET A 1 -17.76 -14.91 -3.67
CA MET A 1 -16.94 -13.68 -3.64
C MET A 1 -16.05 -13.45 -2.41
N ASN A 2 -16.50 -13.70 -1.18
CA ASN A 2 -15.74 -13.31 0.04
C ASN A 2 -14.29 -13.88 0.09
N ASN A 3 -14.11 -15.17 -0.18
CA ASN A 3 -12.76 -15.78 -0.21
C ASN A 3 -11.88 -15.27 -1.37
N TYR A 4 -12.50 -14.88 -2.48
CA TYR A 4 -11.79 -14.30 -3.63
C TYR A 4 -11.29 -12.89 -3.32
N ASN A 5 -12.16 -12.04 -2.74
CA ASN A 5 -11.78 -10.68 -2.33
C ASN A 5 -10.62 -10.71 -1.34
N ILE A 6 -10.69 -11.63 -0.37
CA ILE A 6 -9.61 -11.86 0.59
C ILE A 6 -8.33 -12.31 -0.14
N ALA A 7 -8.39 -13.32 -1.03
CA ALA A 7 -7.22 -13.79 -1.75
C ALA A 7 -6.58 -12.71 -2.64
N LEU A 8 -7.40 -11.97 -3.40
CA LEU A 8 -6.96 -10.87 -4.26
C LEU A 8 -6.34 -9.75 -3.44
N SER A 9 -6.96 -9.35 -2.33
CA SER A 9 -6.42 -8.33 -1.43
C SER A 9 -5.06 -8.74 -0.88
N LEU A 10 -4.89 -10.00 -0.46
CA LEU A 10 -3.62 -10.53 0.04
C LEU A 10 -2.55 -10.51 -1.04
N ILE A 11 -2.86 -10.94 -2.26
CA ILE A 11 -1.92 -10.90 -3.40
C ILE A 11 -1.44 -9.47 -3.64
N LEU A 12 -2.36 -8.51 -3.65
CA LEU A 12 -2.03 -7.10 -3.87
C LEU A 12 -1.24 -6.51 -2.70
N ILE A 13 -1.56 -6.86 -1.45
CA ILE A 13 -0.77 -6.47 -0.27
C ILE A 13 0.66 -6.94 -0.42
N PHE A 14 0.87 -8.23 -0.74
CA PHE A 14 2.22 -8.79 -0.88
C PHE A 14 2.97 -8.17 -2.06
N ALA A 15 2.32 -8.01 -3.22
CA ALA A 15 2.95 -7.40 -4.39
C ALA A 15 3.37 -5.95 -4.12
N ASN A 16 2.50 -5.17 -3.50
CA ASN A 16 2.76 -3.76 -3.19
C ASN A 16 3.84 -3.64 -2.11
N TRP A 17 3.78 -4.47 -1.06
CA TRP A 17 4.83 -4.53 -0.05
C TRP A 17 6.19 -4.92 -0.63
N LEU A 18 6.26 -5.95 -1.48
CA LEU A 18 7.50 -6.36 -2.13
C LEU A 18 8.08 -5.24 -3.00
N PHE A 19 7.22 -4.52 -3.72
CA PHE A 19 7.63 -3.37 -4.51
C PHE A 19 8.24 -2.26 -3.63
N VAL A 20 7.51 -1.81 -2.59
CA VAL A 20 7.96 -0.75 -1.68
C VAL A 20 9.24 -1.15 -0.94
N SER A 21 9.29 -2.38 -0.42
CA SER A 21 10.46 -2.95 0.25
C SER A 21 11.69 -2.95 -0.67
N SER A 22 11.55 -3.49 -1.88
CA SER A 22 12.63 -3.53 -2.87
C SER A 22 13.11 -2.13 -3.23
N TYR A 23 12.19 -1.19 -3.43
CA TYR A 23 12.50 0.20 -3.73
C TYR A 23 13.31 0.86 -2.61
N ILE A 24 12.87 0.73 -1.36
CA ILE A 24 13.57 1.29 -0.20
C ILE A 24 14.96 0.64 -0.07
N ASN A 25 15.07 -0.67 -0.21
CA ASN A 25 16.34 -1.38 -0.10
C ASN A 25 17.34 -0.93 -1.16
N ILE A 26 16.90 -0.81 -2.42
CA ILE A 26 17.72 -0.29 -3.53
C ILE A 26 18.13 1.16 -3.26
N TYR A 27 17.20 2.02 -2.83
CA TYR A 27 17.49 3.41 -2.50
C TYR A 27 18.54 3.53 -1.40
N LYS A 28 18.41 2.71 -0.35
CA LYS A 28 19.36 2.68 0.77
C LYS A 28 20.72 2.14 0.36
N PHE A 29 20.77 1.14 -0.51
CA PHE A 29 22.02 0.62 -1.06
C PHE A 29 22.83 1.71 -1.79
N PHE A 30 22.20 2.45 -2.70
CA PHE A 30 22.87 3.53 -3.44
C PHE A 30 23.21 4.76 -2.59
N THR A 31 22.50 4.98 -1.48
CA THR A 31 22.82 6.08 -0.55
C THR A 31 23.85 5.70 0.50
N PHE A 32 24.02 4.41 0.80
CA PHE A 32 25.05 3.91 1.70
C PHE A 32 26.46 4.07 1.13
N GLU A 33 26.66 3.85 -0.18
CA GLU A 33 27.96 4.13 -0.84
C GLU A 33 28.41 5.60 -0.67
N LYS A 34 27.50 6.51 -0.26
CA LYS A 34 27.79 7.92 0.00
C LYS A 34 27.92 8.29 1.47
N ASN A 35 27.55 7.44 2.41
CA ASN A 35 27.52 7.77 3.85
C ASN A 35 27.86 6.51 4.66
N ASP A 36 29.02 6.51 5.34
CA ASP A 36 29.58 5.43 6.18
C ASP A 36 28.74 5.00 7.41
N ASN A 37 27.44 5.31 7.44
CA ASN A 37 26.56 4.95 8.54
C ASN A 37 25.88 3.60 8.31
N ILE A 38 26.23 2.65 9.19
CA ILE A 38 25.67 1.29 9.31
C ILE A 38 24.14 1.32 9.18
N PRO A 39 23.53 0.45 8.34
CA PRO A 39 22.08 0.43 8.20
C PRO A 39 21.42 -0.01 9.52
N LYS A 40 20.45 0.78 10.00
CA LYS A 40 19.37 0.25 10.87
C LYS A 40 18.84 -1.05 10.24
N SER A 41 18.58 -2.06 11.06
CA SER A 41 18.13 -3.39 10.61
C SER A 41 17.06 -3.29 9.51
N ILE A 42 17.45 -3.61 8.28
CA ILE A 42 16.59 -3.59 7.08
C ILE A 42 15.30 -4.39 7.31
N LEU A 43 15.39 -5.44 8.12
CA LEU A 43 14.28 -6.29 8.52
C LEU A 43 13.20 -5.51 9.29
N ILE A 44 13.58 -4.59 10.20
CA ILE A 44 12.63 -3.77 10.96
C ILE A 44 11.85 -2.84 10.02
N ILE A 45 12.54 -2.22 9.07
CA ILE A 45 11.92 -1.33 8.08
C ILE A 45 10.89 -2.10 7.27
N ASN A 46 11.28 -3.27 6.75
CA ASN A 46 10.39 -4.09 5.92
C ASN A 46 9.16 -4.58 6.69
N ILE A 47 9.31 -4.95 7.97
CA ILE A 47 8.17 -5.31 8.83
C ILE A 47 7.25 -4.10 9.04
N PHE A 48 7.82 -2.94 9.35
CA PHE A 48 7.04 -1.73 9.57
C PHE A 48 6.28 -1.29 8.31
N THR A 49 6.95 -1.32 7.16
CA THR A 49 6.33 -1.09 5.84
C THR A 49 5.20 -2.08 5.59
N PHE A 50 5.38 -3.36 5.90
CA PHE A 50 4.32 -4.36 5.74
C PHE A 50 3.10 -4.00 6.58
N ILE A 51 3.28 -3.65 7.86
CA ILE A 51 2.18 -3.30 8.76
C ILE A 51 1.38 -2.11 8.21
N PHE A 52 2.04 -1.05 7.75
CA PHE A 52 1.35 0.12 7.19
C PHE A 52 0.56 -0.21 5.93
N ILE A 53 1.16 -0.96 5.00
CA ILE A 53 0.48 -1.38 3.76
C ILE A 53 -0.69 -2.30 4.10
N PHE A 54 -0.50 -3.27 5.00
CA PHE A 54 -1.54 -4.18 5.43
C PHE A 54 -2.75 -3.43 6.00
N VAL A 55 -2.50 -2.50 6.94
CA VAL A 55 -3.55 -1.66 7.53
C VAL A 55 -4.27 -0.84 6.46
N ALA A 56 -3.55 -0.25 5.50
CA ALA A 56 -4.15 0.51 4.41
C ALA A 56 -5.10 -0.34 3.53
N TYR A 57 -4.76 -1.60 3.27
CA TYR A 57 -5.60 -2.52 2.49
C TYR A 57 -6.79 -3.13 3.26
N MET A 58 -6.76 -3.11 4.59
CA MET A 58 -7.89 -3.62 5.39
C MET A 58 -9.17 -2.81 5.16
N PHE A 59 -9.08 -1.48 5.05
CA PHE A 59 -10.23 -0.60 4.86
C PHE A 59 -11.02 -0.85 3.54
N PRO A 60 -10.38 -0.84 2.35
CA PRO A 60 -11.10 -1.11 1.11
C PRO A 60 -11.57 -2.56 1.05
N ASN A 61 -10.86 -3.51 1.66
CA ASN A 61 -11.29 -4.90 1.72
C ASN A 61 -12.58 -5.05 2.55
N ILE A 62 -12.62 -4.47 3.76
CA ILE A 62 -13.83 -4.41 4.59
C ILE A 62 -14.98 -3.76 3.82
N TYR A 63 -14.72 -2.65 3.12
CA TYR A 63 -15.74 -1.96 2.34
C TYR A 63 -16.38 -2.86 1.27
N PHE A 64 -15.56 -3.51 0.44
CA PHE A 64 -16.04 -4.40 -0.63
C PHE A 64 -16.48 -5.79 -0.14
N GLN A 65 -16.24 -6.11 1.13
CA GLN A 65 -16.82 -7.30 1.77
C GLN A 65 -18.29 -7.06 2.15
N PHE A 66 -18.63 -5.85 2.58
CA PHE A 66 -20.00 -5.50 3.00
C PHE A 66 -20.83 -4.81 1.90
N ARG A 67 -20.20 -4.33 0.82
CA ARG A 67 -20.88 -3.77 -0.35
C ARG A 67 -20.40 -4.46 -1.62
N SER A 68 -21.34 -4.86 -2.48
CA SER A 68 -21.01 -5.37 -3.82
C SER A 68 -20.31 -4.28 -4.64
N ILE A 69 -19.42 -4.69 -5.54
CA ILE A 69 -18.74 -3.81 -6.49
C ILE A 69 -19.68 -3.27 -7.59
N GLU A 70 -20.84 -3.89 -7.82
CA GLU A 70 -21.84 -3.37 -8.77
C GLU A 70 -22.60 -2.16 -8.21
N ASP A 71 -22.98 -2.22 -6.94
CA ASP A 71 -23.87 -1.23 -6.31
C ASP A 71 -23.15 -0.31 -5.30
N PHE A 72 -21.82 -0.25 -5.33
CA PHE A 72 -21.11 0.57 -4.35
C PHE A 72 -21.32 2.07 -4.62
N GLU A 73 -21.61 2.81 -3.55
CA GLU A 73 -21.70 4.26 -3.62
C GLU A 73 -20.29 4.85 -3.68
N PHE A 74 -20.05 5.76 -4.62
CA PHE A 74 -18.74 6.41 -4.78
C PHE A 74 -18.35 7.25 -3.55
N LEU A 75 -19.31 7.97 -2.97
CA LEU A 75 -19.04 8.95 -1.91
C LEU A 75 -18.45 8.30 -0.64
N PRO A 76 -19.02 7.20 -0.07
CA PRO A 76 -18.38 6.48 1.03
C PRO A 76 -16.98 5.95 0.69
N TYR A 77 -16.80 5.40 -0.52
CA TYR A 77 -15.51 4.89 -0.95
C TYR A 77 -14.45 5.99 -1.06
N PHE A 78 -14.83 7.18 -1.54
CA PHE A 78 -13.95 8.34 -1.61
C PHE A 78 -13.42 8.74 -0.22
N PHE A 79 -14.25 8.73 0.82
CA PHE A 79 -13.80 9.00 2.19
C PHE A 79 -12.83 7.93 2.70
N ILE A 80 -13.04 6.67 2.33
CA ILE A 80 -12.09 5.59 2.64
C ILE A 80 -10.74 5.84 1.96
N VAL A 81 -10.73 6.24 0.69
CA VAL A 81 -9.51 6.58 -0.05
C VAL A 81 -8.79 7.78 0.60
N ILE A 82 -9.51 8.81 1.03
CA ILE A 82 -8.92 9.94 1.77
C ILE A 82 -8.27 9.44 3.07
N PHE A 83 -8.95 8.59 3.82
CA PHE A 83 -8.43 8.05 5.06
C PHE A 83 -7.16 7.21 4.84
N ILE A 84 -7.14 6.38 3.79
CA ILE A 84 -5.95 5.62 3.37
C ILE A 84 -4.81 6.56 3.00
N PHE A 85 -5.09 7.65 2.28
CA PHE A 85 -4.09 8.65 1.96
C PHE A 85 -3.45 9.26 3.22
N TRP A 86 -4.23 9.54 4.27
CA TRP A 86 -3.69 9.98 5.56
C TRP A 86 -2.80 8.93 6.23
N ILE A 87 -3.16 7.65 6.20
CA ILE A 87 -2.31 6.56 6.70
C ILE A 87 -0.97 6.55 5.95
N LEU A 88 -1.00 6.70 4.62
CA LEU A 88 0.20 6.74 3.80
C LEU A 88 1.06 7.98 4.04
N ILE A 89 0.44 9.12 4.38
CA ILE A 89 1.18 10.31 4.83
C ILE A 89 1.92 10.02 6.13
N ILE A 90 1.28 9.40 7.12
CA ILE A 90 1.92 9.03 8.40
C ILE A 90 3.10 8.08 8.14
N TYR A 91 2.92 7.09 7.26
CA TYR A 91 4.00 6.23 6.80
C TYR A 91 5.15 7.01 6.14
N GLY A 92 4.82 7.98 5.28
CA GLY A 92 5.80 8.85 4.63
C GLY A 92 6.60 9.69 5.63
N ILE A 93 5.95 10.24 6.65
CA ILE A 93 6.61 10.98 7.75
C ILE A 93 7.58 10.05 8.49
N TYR A 94 7.18 8.80 8.77
CA TYR A 94 8.07 7.81 9.37
C TYR A 94 9.32 7.58 8.51
N LEU A 95 9.16 7.34 7.20
CA LEU A 95 10.29 7.14 6.28
C LEU A 95 11.22 8.35 6.22
N TYR A 96 10.67 9.56 6.29
CA TYR A 96 11.45 10.79 6.28
C TYR A 96 12.28 10.94 7.56
N ILE A 97 11.63 10.83 8.74
CA ILE A 97 12.28 11.08 10.03
C ILE A 97 13.28 9.97 10.38
N PHE A 98 12.87 8.71 10.26
CA PHE A 98 13.65 7.59 10.77
C PHE A 98 14.60 6.97 9.75
N GLU A 99 14.18 6.95 8.48
CA GLU A 99 14.92 6.33 7.39
C GLU A 99 15.64 7.34 6.49
N LYS A 100 15.43 8.65 6.72
CA LYS A 100 16.07 9.76 5.99
C LYS A 100 15.86 9.67 4.47
N ILE A 101 14.75 9.07 4.04
CA ILE A 101 14.39 8.99 2.62
C ILE A 101 13.94 10.37 2.15
N ARG A 102 14.43 10.83 0.99
CA ARG A 102 14.02 12.13 0.44
C ARG A 102 12.52 12.15 0.12
N ILE A 103 11.90 13.31 0.29
CA ILE A 103 10.46 13.56 0.09
C ILE A 103 9.99 13.10 -1.30
N LEU A 104 10.79 13.31 -2.36
CA LEU A 104 10.45 12.87 -3.71
C LEU A 104 10.19 11.35 -3.80
N HIS A 105 11.04 10.55 -3.17
CA HIS A 105 10.90 9.09 -3.17
C HIS A 105 9.71 8.65 -2.34
N ILE A 106 9.47 9.32 -1.21
CA ILE A 106 8.28 9.08 -0.38
C ILE A 106 7.01 9.36 -1.18
N LEU A 107 6.96 10.47 -1.92
CA LEU A 107 5.82 10.81 -2.77
C LEU A 107 5.55 9.71 -3.81
N ILE A 108 6.58 9.21 -4.48
CA ILE A 108 6.46 8.10 -5.45
C ILE A 108 5.87 6.86 -4.78
N LEU A 109 6.38 6.47 -3.61
CA LEU A 109 5.88 5.31 -2.87
C LEU A 109 4.42 5.47 -2.46
N VAL A 110 4.04 6.64 -1.94
CA VAL A 110 2.66 6.96 -1.56
C VAL A 110 1.74 6.92 -2.77
N LEU A 111 2.11 7.53 -3.91
CA LEU A 111 1.29 7.55 -5.11
C LEU A 111 1.06 6.16 -5.69
N ILE A 112 2.11 5.34 -5.82
CA ILE A 112 1.98 3.96 -6.33
C ILE A 112 1.09 3.13 -5.40
N THR A 113 1.30 3.26 -4.10
CA THR A 113 0.50 2.54 -3.10
C THR A 113 -0.96 2.97 -3.18
N LEU A 114 -1.22 4.27 -3.30
CA LEU A 114 -2.57 4.81 -3.41
C LEU A 114 -3.26 4.33 -4.68
N ILE A 115 -2.60 4.37 -5.85
CA ILE A 115 -3.15 3.87 -7.12
C ILE A 115 -3.49 2.38 -7.03
N ASN A 116 -2.60 1.58 -6.43
CA ASN A 116 -2.84 0.15 -6.25
C ASN A 116 -4.11 -0.11 -5.43
N ILE A 117 -4.32 0.66 -4.37
CA ILE A 117 -5.46 0.49 -3.47
C ILE A 117 -6.74 1.09 -4.04
N SER A 118 -6.68 2.33 -4.54
CA SER A 118 -7.88 3.10 -4.91
C SER A 118 -8.42 2.73 -6.28
N PHE A 119 -7.56 2.22 -7.18
CA PHE A 119 -7.92 1.98 -8.58
C PHE A 119 -7.71 0.52 -9.00
N ILE A 120 -6.48 0.00 -8.89
CA ILE A 120 -6.18 -1.36 -9.39
C ILE A 120 -6.98 -2.42 -8.63
N TYR A 121 -7.08 -2.30 -7.31
CA TYR A 121 -7.85 -3.25 -6.50
C TYR A 121 -9.34 -3.31 -6.90
N PRO A 122 -10.10 -2.20 -6.93
CA PRO A 122 -11.49 -2.22 -7.42
C PRO A 122 -11.65 -2.75 -8.84
N VAL A 123 -10.75 -2.38 -9.76
CA VAL A 123 -10.81 -2.84 -11.16
C VAL A 123 -10.66 -4.35 -11.25
N LEU A 124 -9.69 -4.92 -10.53
CA LEU A 124 -9.49 -6.37 -10.50
C LEU A 124 -10.68 -7.09 -9.83
N LEU A 125 -11.27 -6.48 -8.81
CA LEU A 125 -12.44 -7.01 -8.12
C LEU A 125 -13.68 -7.00 -9.03
N SER A 126 -13.86 -5.95 -9.82
CA SER A 126 -14.92 -5.86 -10.85
C SER A 126 -14.74 -6.88 -11.97
N LEU A 127 -13.51 -7.08 -12.47
CA LEU A 127 -13.23 -8.11 -13.48
C LEU A 127 -13.51 -9.53 -12.96
N ALA A 128 -13.24 -9.76 -11.68
CA ALA A 128 -13.52 -11.04 -11.05
C ALA A 128 -15.03 -11.26 -10.85
N PHE A 129 -15.75 -10.23 -10.42
CA PHE A 129 -17.20 -10.25 -10.32
C PHE A 129 -17.82 -10.73 -11.64
N ASN A 130 -17.52 -10.04 -12.75
CA ASN A 130 -18.06 -10.37 -14.09
C ASN A 130 -17.76 -11.78 -14.59
N LYS A 131 -16.79 -12.48 -13.99
CA LYS A 131 -16.33 -13.81 -14.41
C LYS A 131 -16.85 -14.92 -13.51
N TYR A 132 -17.08 -14.63 -12.23
CA TYR A 132 -17.39 -15.63 -11.21
C TYR A 132 -18.79 -15.47 -10.59
N GLU A 133 -19.51 -14.41 -10.97
CA GLU A 133 -20.96 -14.21 -10.82
C GLU A 133 -21.58 -13.99 -12.22
#